data_AF-A0A1Q8ZID3-F1
#
_entry.id   AF-A0A1Q8ZID3-F1
#
_cell.length_a   1.000
_cell.length_b   1.000
_cell.length_c   1.000
_cell.angle_alpha   90.00
_cell.angle_beta   90.00
_cell.angle_gamma   90.00
#
_symmetry.space_group_name_H-M   'P 1'
#
loop_
_entity.id
_entity.type
_entity.pdbx_description
1 polymer ?
#
loop_
_entity_poly.entity_id
_entity_poly.type
_entity_poly.pdbx_seq_one_letter_code
_entity_poly.pdbx_strand_id
1 'polypeptide(L)'
;MSHQQPQQSIDSDTELPASPDSYGGDYYGHLLEEYKLYVEMTDRISARRIQASQFYISLLSALFGVIAILIEKKILPGSEGSFLLLGSLLGVFLCFVWYVNINSYKQLNSLKFKVIEEMELHLPFPCYAREWQIEKKTKQYQRLSKVEKYVPLSIALLYLGLAIYAGFTIFKQ
;
A
#
# COMPACT_ATOMS: atom_id res chain seq x y z
N MET A 1 18.19 -8.80 33.91
CA MET A 1 17.25 -8.94 32.77
C MET A 1 17.48 -7.76 31.84
N SER A 2 18.49 -7.88 31.00
CA SER A 2 18.94 -6.87 30.04
C SER A 2 18.29 -7.17 28.68
N HIS A 3 17.51 -6.23 28.19
CA HIS A 3 16.83 -6.30 26.90
C HIS A 3 17.84 -6.48 25.76
N GLN A 4 17.76 -7.62 25.07
CA GLN A 4 18.34 -7.80 23.74
C GLN A 4 17.56 -6.94 22.74
N GLN A 5 18.22 -5.94 22.15
CA GLN A 5 17.79 -5.36 20.88
C GLN A 5 18.15 -6.37 19.77
N PRO A 6 17.23 -6.70 18.85
CA PRO A 6 17.53 -7.67 17.80
C PRO A 6 18.47 -7.05 16.76
N GLN A 7 19.66 -7.65 16.71
CA GLN A 7 20.60 -7.81 15.61
C GLN A 7 20.44 -6.88 14.39
N GLN A 8 21.39 -5.95 14.27
CA GLN A 8 21.80 -5.40 12.99
C GLN A 8 22.27 -6.56 12.09
N SER A 9 21.63 -6.74 10.94
CA SER A 9 22.22 -7.44 9.80
C SER A 9 21.99 -6.58 8.57
N ILE A 10 22.69 -5.45 8.53
CA ILE A 10 22.99 -4.74 7.29
C ILE A 10 24.33 -5.34 6.86
N ASP A 11 24.37 -5.95 5.68
CA ASP A 11 25.55 -6.61 5.11
C ASP A 11 26.80 -5.71 5.24
N SER A 12 27.91 -6.33 5.66
CA SER A 12 29.21 -5.73 5.99
C SER A 12 29.94 -5.06 4.81
N ASP A 13 29.34 -5.06 3.62
CA ASP A 13 29.94 -4.53 2.39
C ASP A 13 29.31 -3.20 1.93
N THR A 14 28.38 -2.63 2.71
CA THR A 14 27.81 -1.31 2.44
C THR A 14 28.74 -0.25 3.02
N GLU A 15 29.43 0.51 2.18
CA GLU A 15 30.26 1.65 2.61
C GLU A 15 29.48 2.52 3.61
N LEU A 16 30.07 2.74 4.78
CA LEU A 16 29.51 3.60 5.82
C LEU A 16 29.29 5.02 5.25
N PRO A 17 28.23 5.74 5.66
CA PRO A 17 28.05 7.12 5.24
C PRO A 17 29.31 7.92 5.59
N ALA A 18 29.80 8.72 4.62
CA ALA A 18 31.00 9.52 4.79
C ALA A 18 30.88 10.35 6.08
N SER A 19 31.90 10.30 6.94
CA SER A 19 31.90 11.10 8.17
C SER A 19 32.09 12.58 7.80
N PRO A 20 31.56 13.52 8.62
CA PRO A 20 31.81 14.95 8.41
C PRO A 20 33.29 15.28 8.22
N ASP A 21 34.15 14.61 9.00
CA ASP A 21 35.61 14.78 8.97
C ASP A 21 36.25 14.32 7.65
N SER A 22 35.68 13.30 7.00
CA SER A 22 36.17 12.76 5.72
C SER A 22 35.64 13.51 4.50
N TYR A 23 34.45 14.13 4.62
CA TYR A 23 33.73 14.73 3.50
C TYR A 23 34.05 16.21 3.30
N GLY A 24 34.37 16.93 4.38
CA GLY A 24 34.75 18.34 4.35
C GLY A 24 33.61 19.32 4.67
N GLY A 25 33.84 20.60 4.42
CA GLY A 25 33.00 21.71 4.91
C GLY A 25 31.55 21.74 4.42
N ASP A 26 31.27 21.11 3.27
CA ASP A 26 29.94 21.12 2.65
C ASP A 26 29.02 19.99 3.13
N TYR A 27 29.51 19.09 4.01
CA TYR A 27 28.80 17.89 4.47
C TYR A 27 27.36 18.16 4.91
N TYR A 28 27.17 19.11 5.83
CA TYR A 28 25.85 19.43 6.36
C TYR A 28 24.93 20.07 5.31
N GLY A 29 25.50 20.80 4.35
CA GLY A 29 24.76 21.38 3.23
C GLY A 29 24.20 20.28 2.32
N HIS A 30 25.07 19.38 1.86
CA HIS A 30 24.67 18.28 0.98
C HIS A 30 23.74 17.29 1.70
N LEU A 31 24.01 16.94 2.96
CA LEU A 31 23.13 16.09 3.77
C LEU A 31 21.71 16.67 3.86
N LEU A 32 21.59 17.98 4.07
CA LEU A 32 20.29 18.64 4.15
C LEU A 32 19.57 18.63 2.78
N GLU A 33 20.29 18.77 1.68
CA GLU A 33 19.73 18.68 0.32
C GLU A 33 19.26 17.26 -0.01
N GLU A 34 20.09 16.25 0.27
CA GLU A 34 19.74 14.84 0.14
C GLU A 34 18.50 14.51 0.96
N TYR A 35 18.47 14.97 2.22
CA TYR A 35 17.33 14.78 3.12
C TYR A 35 16.05 15.39 2.53
N LYS A 36 16.10 16.65 2.09
CA LYS A 36 14.95 17.33 1.47
C LYS A 36 14.43 16.57 0.26
N LEU A 37 15.31 16.20 -0.67
CA LEU A 37 14.94 15.47 -1.89
C LEU A 37 14.36 14.09 -1.55
N TYR A 38 14.97 13.38 -0.61
CA TYR A 38 14.53 12.04 -0.21
C TYR A 38 13.17 12.06 0.48
N VAL A 39 12.94 13.03 1.37
CA VAL A 39 11.64 13.26 2.00
C VAL A 39 10.57 13.58 0.95
N GLU A 40 10.85 14.47 0.01
CA GLU A 40 9.92 14.80 -1.07
C GLU A 40 9.58 13.57 -1.94
N MET A 41 10.58 12.77 -2.30
CA MET A 41 10.36 11.52 -3.03
C MET A 41 9.55 10.50 -2.24
N THR A 42 9.74 10.47 -0.92
CA THR A 42 8.99 9.58 -0.02
C THR A 42 7.52 9.99 0.05
N ASP A 43 7.22 11.28 0.12
CA ASP A 43 5.84 11.79 0.08
C ASP A 43 5.14 11.46 -1.25
N ARG A 44 5.85 11.59 -2.38
CA ARG A 44 5.32 11.21 -3.71
C ARG A 44 4.85 9.75 -3.80
N ILE A 45 5.38 8.84 -2.97
CA ILE A 45 4.90 7.44 -2.93
C ILE A 45 3.50 7.34 -2.33
N SER A 46 3.18 8.16 -1.33
CA SER A 46 1.84 8.25 -0.77
C SER A 46 0.83 8.71 -1.84
N ALA A 47 1.20 9.71 -2.66
CA ALA A 47 0.38 10.15 -3.79
C ALA A 47 0.16 9.03 -4.82
N ARG A 48 1.22 8.27 -5.16
CA ARG A 48 1.11 7.10 -6.06
C ARG A 48 0.18 6.01 -5.52
N ARG A 49 0.17 5.78 -4.20
CA ARG A 49 -0.76 4.83 -3.54
C ARG A 49 -2.22 5.24 -3.73
N ILE A 50 -2.52 6.54 -3.59
CA ILE A 50 -3.88 7.09 -3.78
C ILE A 50 -4.32 6.90 -5.22
N GLN A 51 -3.46 7.25 -6.20
CA GLN A 51 -3.74 7.07 -7.62
C GLN A 51 -4.00 5.59 -7.98
N ALA A 52 -3.16 4.67 -7.48
CA ALA A 52 -3.37 3.23 -7.67
C ALA A 52 -4.72 2.77 -7.12
N SER A 53 -5.12 3.28 -5.95
CA SER A 53 -6.39 2.94 -5.33
C SER A 53 -7.59 3.44 -6.14
N GLN A 54 -7.52 4.67 -6.66
CA GLN A 54 -8.53 5.23 -7.57
C GLN A 54 -8.65 4.45 -8.89
N PHE A 55 -7.52 3.95 -9.41
CA PHE A 55 -7.51 3.08 -10.57
C PHE A 55 -8.30 1.78 -10.33
N TYR A 56 -8.04 1.08 -9.22
CA TYR A 56 -8.77 -0.16 -8.91
C TYR A 56 -10.26 0.07 -8.70
N ILE A 57 -10.65 1.16 -8.02
CA ILE A 57 -12.07 1.52 -7.85
C ILE A 57 -12.72 1.70 -9.22
N SER A 58 -12.13 2.52 -10.10
CA SER A 58 -12.65 2.75 -11.45
C SER A 58 -12.76 1.46 -12.26
N LEU A 59 -11.73 0.59 -12.20
CA LEU A 59 -11.70 -0.68 -12.91
C LEU A 59 -12.79 -1.64 -12.40
N LEU A 60 -12.96 -1.75 -11.08
CA LEU A 60 -13.98 -2.59 -10.45
C LEU A 60 -15.39 -2.07 -10.71
N SER A 61 -15.60 -0.75 -10.76
CA SER A 61 -16.88 -0.15 -11.13
C SER A 61 -17.22 -0.39 -12.59
N ALA A 62 -16.24 -0.29 -13.50
CA ALA A 62 -16.43 -0.60 -14.92
C ALA A 62 -16.80 -2.09 -15.11
N LEU A 63 -16.09 -2.99 -14.44
CA LEU A 63 -16.39 -4.42 -14.46
C LEU A 63 -17.83 -4.70 -13.98
N PHE A 64 -18.23 -4.09 -12.86
CA PHE A 64 -19.59 -4.22 -12.33
C PHE A 64 -20.65 -3.73 -13.33
N GLY A 65 -20.41 -2.58 -13.98
CA GLY A 65 -21.29 -2.04 -15.02
C GLY A 65 -21.44 -2.98 -16.22
N VAL A 66 -20.33 -3.58 -16.70
CA VAL A 66 -20.37 -4.57 -17.78
C VAL A 66 -21.19 -5.79 -17.37
N ILE A 67 -20.99 -6.33 -16.17
CA ILE A 67 -21.76 -7.46 -15.65
C ILE A 67 -23.26 -7.13 -15.59
N ALA A 68 -23.61 -5.94 -15.08
CA ALA A 68 -25.01 -5.50 -14.98
C ALA A 68 -25.70 -5.44 -16.36
N ILE A 69 -25.02 -4.86 -17.37
CA ILE A 69 -25.55 -4.75 -18.74
C ILE A 69 -25.71 -6.13 -19.38
N LEU A 70 -24.76 -7.05 -19.18
CA LEU A 70 -24.82 -8.40 -19.74
C LEU A 70 -26.03 -9.18 -19.22
N ILE A 71 -26.33 -9.04 -17.93
CA ILE A 71 -27.51 -9.66 -17.29
C ILE A 71 -28.80 -9.00 -17.79
N GLU A 72 -28.88 -7.66 -17.76
CA GLU A 72 -30.10 -6.93 -18.11
C GLU A 72 -30.51 -7.18 -19.58
N LYS A 73 -29.55 -7.11 -20.50
CA LYS A 73 -29.83 -7.26 -21.94
C LYS A 73 -29.95 -8.71 -22.40
N LYS A 74 -29.73 -9.68 -21.51
CA LYS A 74 -29.72 -11.13 -21.84
C LYS A 74 -28.93 -11.43 -23.11
N ILE A 75 -27.75 -10.81 -23.25
CA ILE A 75 -26.98 -10.85 -24.51
C ILE A 75 -26.63 -12.29 -24.90
N LEU A 76 -26.47 -13.19 -23.91
CA LEU A 76 -26.12 -14.59 -24.11
C LEU A 76 -27.08 -15.51 -23.33
N PRO A 77 -28.29 -15.78 -23.88
CA PRO A 77 -29.30 -16.57 -23.20
C PRO A 77 -28.76 -17.98 -22.89
N GLY A 78 -28.92 -18.42 -21.65
CA GLY A 78 -28.51 -19.75 -21.18
C GLY A 78 -27.08 -19.88 -20.67
N SER A 79 -26.24 -18.84 -20.78
CA SER A 79 -24.86 -18.83 -20.23
C SER A 79 -24.59 -17.72 -19.23
N GLU A 80 -25.64 -17.01 -18.81
CA GLU A 80 -25.59 -15.86 -17.90
C GLU A 80 -24.87 -16.18 -16.58
N GLY A 81 -25.12 -17.37 -16.02
CA GLY A 81 -24.45 -17.84 -14.79
C GLY A 81 -22.93 -17.96 -14.95
N SER A 82 -22.45 -18.51 -16.07
CA SER A 82 -21.02 -18.70 -16.32
C SER A 82 -20.27 -17.37 -16.47
N PHE A 83 -20.85 -16.39 -17.17
CA PHE A 83 -20.27 -15.05 -17.30
C PHE A 83 -20.28 -14.28 -15.97
N LEU A 84 -21.37 -14.39 -15.21
CA LEU A 84 -21.44 -13.80 -13.87
C LEU A 84 -20.39 -14.41 -12.95
N LEU A 85 -20.20 -15.73 -12.97
CA LEU A 85 -19.17 -16.41 -12.20
C LEU A 85 -17.77 -15.93 -12.61
N LEU A 86 -17.47 -15.91 -13.90
CA LEU A 86 -16.17 -15.47 -14.42
C LEU A 86 -15.88 -14.00 -14.07
N GLY A 87 -16.85 -13.11 -14.29
CA GLY A 87 -16.72 -11.69 -13.94
C GLY A 87 -16.55 -11.47 -12.43
N SER A 88 -17.23 -12.28 -11.62
CA SER A 88 -17.10 -12.22 -10.17
C SER A 88 -15.74 -12.69 -9.68
N LEU A 89 -15.22 -13.79 -10.22
CA LEU A 89 -13.87 -14.28 -9.92
C LEU A 89 -12.81 -13.26 -10.34
N LEU A 90 -12.97 -12.61 -11.49
CA LEU A 90 -12.10 -11.53 -11.93
C LEU A 90 -12.14 -10.34 -10.95
N GLY A 91 -13.33 -9.96 -10.47
CA GLY A 91 -13.50 -8.91 -9.48
C GLY A 91 -12.80 -9.23 -8.15
N VAL A 92 -12.94 -10.45 -7.64
CA VAL A 92 -12.22 -10.92 -6.43
C VAL A 92 -10.71 -10.89 -6.65
N PHE A 93 -10.25 -11.38 -7.81
CA PHE A 93 -8.83 -11.37 -8.17
C PHE A 93 -8.26 -9.94 -8.19
N LEU A 94 -8.95 -8.99 -8.83
CA LEU A 94 -8.54 -7.58 -8.85
C LEU A 94 -8.50 -6.97 -7.45
N CYS A 95 -9.44 -7.32 -6.56
CA CYS A 95 -9.40 -6.89 -5.16
C CYS A 95 -8.19 -7.46 -4.42
N PHE A 96 -7.83 -8.72 -4.67
CA PHE A 96 -6.63 -9.34 -4.10
C PHE A 96 -5.35 -8.63 -4.58
N VAL A 97 -5.24 -8.37 -5.88
CA VAL A 97 -4.09 -7.62 -6.45
C VAL A 97 -4.01 -6.23 -5.84
N TRP A 98 -5.14 -5.52 -5.68
CA TRP A 98 -5.18 -4.23 -5.02
C TRP A 98 -4.68 -4.30 -3.58
N TYR A 99 -5.14 -5.29 -2.81
CA TYR A 99 -4.69 -5.52 -1.44
C TYR A 99 -3.16 -5.73 -1.34
N VAL A 100 -2.60 -6.56 -2.22
CA VAL A 100 -1.14 -6.80 -2.29
C VAL A 100 -0.41 -5.50 -2.62
N ASN A 101 -0.94 -4.70 -3.55
CA ASN A 101 -0.35 -3.43 -3.97
C ASN A 101 -0.30 -2.41 -2.81
N ILE A 102 -1.39 -2.25 -2.05
CA ILE A 102 -1.41 -1.43 -0.83
C ILE A 102 -0.33 -1.89 0.17
N ASN A 103 -0.18 -3.21 0.34
CA ASN A 103 0.79 -3.73 1.30
C ASN A 103 2.24 -3.49 0.85
N SER A 104 2.52 -3.62 -0.44
CA SER A 104 3.82 -3.29 -1.04
C SER A 104 4.20 -1.83 -0.81
N TYR A 105 3.30 -0.89 -1.11
CA TYR A 105 3.54 0.54 -0.84
C TYR A 105 3.78 0.82 0.63
N LYS A 106 3.03 0.17 1.54
CA LYS A 106 3.23 0.33 2.98
C LYS A 106 4.61 -0.16 3.41
N GLN A 107 5.07 -1.30 2.90
CA GLN A 107 6.37 -1.86 3.22
C GLN A 107 7.50 -0.94 2.72
N LEU A 108 7.44 -0.50 1.46
CA LEU A 108 8.40 0.42 0.88
C LEU A 108 8.48 1.73 1.67
N ASN A 109 7.34 2.31 2.02
CA ASN A 109 7.28 3.55 2.79
C ASN A 109 7.92 3.36 4.18
N SER A 110 7.69 2.22 4.83
CA SER A 110 8.32 1.92 6.13
C SER A 110 9.84 1.81 6.04
N LEU A 111 10.37 1.29 4.92
CA LEU A 111 11.82 1.20 4.70
C LEU A 111 12.41 2.60 4.47
N LYS A 112 11.75 3.44 3.66
CA LYS A 112 12.20 4.81 3.42
C LYS A 112 12.21 5.66 4.69
N PHE A 113 11.21 5.51 5.55
CA PHE A 113 11.20 6.21 6.83
C PHE A 113 12.34 5.80 7.76
N LYS A 114 12.82 4.55 7.70
CA LYS A 114 14.02 4.16 8.45
C LYS A 114 15.26 4.89 7.97
N VAL A 115 15.43 5.01 6.64
CA VAL A 115 16.54 5.78 6.07
C VAL A 115 16.45 7.25 6.48
N ILE A 116 15.26 7.85 6.46
CA ILE A 116 15.03 9.22 6.95
C ILE A 116 15.44 9.34 8.42
N GLU A 117 15.04 8.40 9.28
CA GLU A 117 15.42 8.36 10.70
C GLU A 117 16.94 8.25 10.90
N GLU A 118 17.64 7.47 10.06
CA GLU A 118 19.11 7.37 10.06
C GLU A 118 19.79 8.67 9.63
N MET A 119 19.26 9.37 8.62
CA MET A 119 19.75 10.70 8.21
C MET A 119 19.53 11.74 9.32
N GLU A 120 18.38 11.66 10.01
CA GLU A 120 18.02 12.57 11.10
C GLU A 120 18.97 12.51 12.31
N LEU A 121 19.74 11.42 12.49
CA LEU A 121 20.78 11.32 13.52
C LEU A 121 21.90 12.37 13.36
N HIS A 122 22.09 12.87 12.14
CA HIS A 122 23.12 13.83 11.77
C HIS A 122 22.57 15.25 11.60
N LEU A 123 21.24 15.43 11.73
CA LEU A 123 20.56 16.72 11.62
C LEU A 123 20.27 17.32 13.01
N PRO A 124 20.15 18.65 13.12
CA PRO A 124 19.90 19.31 14.40
C PRO A 124 18.58 18.93 15.07
N PHE A 125 17.60 18.46 14.29
CA PHE A 125 16.28 18.11 14.80
C PHE A 125 15.67 16.94 14.02
N PRO A 126 15.32 15.83 14.70
CA PRO A 126 14.72 14.66 14.06
C PRO A 126 13.19 14.79 14.03
N CYS A 127 12.66 15.39 12.96
CA CYS A 127 11.23 15.65 12.79
C CYS A 127 10.41 14.35 12.81
N TYR A 128 10.74 13.41 11.93
CA TYR A 128 9.97 12.18 11.73
C TYR A 128 10.12 11.21 12.89
N ALA A 129 11.32 11.07 13.46
CA ALA A 129 11.50 10.26 14.66
C ALA A 129 10.65 10.79 15.82
N ARG A 130 10.56 12.13 15.96
CA ARG A 130 9.73 12.77 16.98
C ARG A 130 8.24 12.58 16.73
N GLU A 131 7.77 12.73 15.49
CA GLU A 131 6.37 12.43 15.12
C GLU A 131 5.99 11.00 15.50
N TRP A 132 6.85 10.02 15.19
CA TRP A 132 6.61 8.61 15.51
C TRP A 132 6.53 8.34 17.01
N GLN A 133 7.36 9.03 17.81
CA GLN A 133 7.29 8.96 19.28
C GLN A 133 5.98 9.55 19.83
N ILE A 134 5.50 10.65 19.26
CA ILE A 134 4.22 11.28 19.64
C ILE A 134 3.04 10.38 19.24
N GLU A 135 3.07 9.78 18.04
CA GLU A 135 2.05 8.84 17.57
C GLU A 135 1.94 7.64 18.52
N LYS A 136 3.07 7.03 18.92
CA LYS A 136 3.08 5.89 19.86
C LYS A 136 2.44 6.20 21.21
N LYS A 137 2.60 7.43 21.72
CA LYS A 137 2.00 7.87 22.99
C LYS A 137 0.50 8.14 22.85
N THR A 138 0.09 8.61 21.68
CA THR A 138 -1.31 8.89 21.36
C THR A 138 -1.98 7.62 20.86
N LYS A 139 -2.44 6.76 21.80
CA LYS A 139 -3.16 5.49 21.50
C LYS A 139 -4.38 5.63 20.58
N GLN A 140 -4.80 6.85 20.26
CA GLN A 140 -6.03 7.16 19.54
C GLN A 140 -5.84 7.40 18.04
N TYR A 141 -4.61 7.38 17.50
CA TYR A 141 -4.39 7.56 16.07
C TYR A 141 -4.73 6.29 15.28
N GLN A 142 -5.94 6.24 14.72
CA GLN A 142 -6.33 5.25 13.73
C GLN A 142 -5.50 5.52 12.46
N ARG A 143 -4.45 4.72 12.25
CA ARG A 143 -3.64 4.80 11.03
C ARG A 143 -4.55 4.70 9.81
N LEU A 144 -4.51 5.72 8.94
CA LEU A 144 -5.23 5.79 7.69
C LEU A 144 -5.08 4.50 6.86
N SER A 145 -3.91 3.86 6.93
CA SER A 145 -3.62 2.57 6.28
C SER A 145 -4.45 1.38 6.77
N LYS A 146 -5.07 1.43 7.96
CA LYS A 146 -6.00 0.37 8.40
C LYS A 146 -7.30 0.49 7.61
N VAL A 147 -7.84 1.71 7.50
CA VAL A 147 -9.10 1.99 6.79
C VAL A 147 -8.97 1.64 5.31
N GLU A 148 -7.87 2.03 4.67
CA GLU A 148 -7.62 1.74 3.24
C GLU A 148 -7.58 0.24 2.92
N LYS A 149 -7.15 -0.61 3.86
CA LYS A 149 -7.12 -2.07 3.67
C LYS A 149 -8.52 -2.71 3.70
N TYR A 150 -9.48 -2.10 4.37
CA TYR A 150 -10.85 -2.62 4.45
C TYR A 150 -11.65 -2.36 3.17
N VAL A 151 -11.25 -1.39 2.35
CA VAL A 151 -11.93 -1.05 1.08
C VAL A 151 -11.86 -2.18 0.04
N PRO A 152 -10.68 -2.72 -0.34
CA PRO A 152 -10.63 -3.86 -1.25
C PRO A 152 -11.32 -5.10 -0.66
N LEU A 153 -11.29 -5.26 0.67
CA LEU A 153 -11.95 -6.38 1.33
C LEU A 153 -13.48 -6.30 1.24
N SER A 154 -14.06 -5.11 1.44
CA SER A 154 -15.51 -4.93 1.33
C SER A 154 -16.00 -5.18 -0.10
N ILE A 155 -15.27 -4.71 -1.12
CA ILE A 155 -15.61 -4.97 -2.52
C ILE A 155 -15.40 -6.44 -2.89
N ALA A 156 -14.35 -7.09 -2.38
CA ALA A 156 -14.13 -8.53 -2.57
C ALA A 156 -15.30 -9.36 -2.02
N LEU A 157 -15.84 -9.00 -0.85
CA LEU A 157 -17.00 -9.68 -0.26
C LEU A 157 -18.25 -9.56 -1.14
N LEU A 158 -18.47 -8.41 -1.78
CA LEU A 158 -19.58 -8.23 -2.72
C LEU A 158 -19.43 -9.15 -3.95
N TYR A 159 -18.24 -9.19 -4.55
CA TYR A 159 -17.96 -10.07 -5.69
C TYR A 159 -17.99 -11.56 -5.30
N LEU A 160 -17.56 -11.92 -4.09
CA LEU A 160 -17.71 -13.28 -3.56
C LEU A 160 -19.17 -13.68 -3.44
N GLY A 161 -20.04 -12.79 -2.96
CA GLY A 161 -21.48 -13.03 -2.92
C GLY A 161 -22.07 -13.30 -4.32
N LEU A 162 -21.66 -12.51 -5.32
CA LEU A 162 -22.06 -12.73 -6.71
C LEU A 162 -21.54 -14.06 -7.28
N ALA A 163 -20.30 -14.44 -6.98
CA ALA A 163 -19.73 -15.72 -7.41
C ALA A 163 -20.50 -16.91 -6.82
N ILE A 164 -20.84 -16.85 -5.52
CA ILE A 164 -21.62 -17.89 -4.85
C ILE A 164 -23.02 -18.01 -5.47
N TYR A 165 -23.70 -16.88 -5.67
CA TYR A 165 -25.01 -16.85 -6.32
C TYR A 165 -24.96 -17.46 -7.73
N ALA A 166 -23.99 -17.06 -8.54
CA ALA A 166 -23.79 -17.59 -9.89
C ALA A 166 -23.57 -19.11 -9.89
N GLY A 167 -22.76 -19.61 -8.94
CA GLY A 167 -22.56 -21.04 -8.75
C GLY A 167 -23.88 -21.77 -8.50
N PHE A 168 -24.70 -21.28 -7.56
CA PHE A 168 -26.01 -21.87 -7.28
C PHE A 168 -26.94 -21.85 -8.50
N THR A 169 -26.91 -20.78 -9.31
CA THR A 169 -27.71 -20.72 -10.54
C THR A 169 -27.28 -21.77 -11.56
N ILE A 170 -25.98 -21.96 -11.77
CA ILE A 170 -25.45 -22.97 -12.70
C ILE A 170 -25.79 -24.38 -12.24
N PHE A 171 -25.66 -24.69 -10.95
CA PHE A 171 -25.97 -26.03 -10.41
C PHE A 171 -27.46 -26.41 -10.48
N LYS A 172 -28.35 -25.42 -10.58
CA LYS A 172 -29.80 -25.64 -10.61
C LYS A 172 -30.37 -25.75 -12.04
N GLN A 173 -29.58 -25.38 -13.04
CA GLN A 173 -29.94 -25.38 -14.46
C GLN A 173 -29.58 -26.70 -15.12
#